data_AF-A0A1G1UXJ1-F1
#
_entry.id   AF-A0A1G1UXJ1-F1
#
_cell.length_a   1.000
_cell.length_b   1.000
_cell.length_c   1.000
_cell.angle_alpha   90.00
_cell.angle_beta   90.00
_cell.angle_gamma   90.00
#
_symmetry.space_group_name_H-M   'P 1'
#
loop_
_entity.id
_entity.type
_entity.pdbx_description
1 polymer ?
#
loop_
_entity_poly.entity_id
_entity_poly.type
_entity_poly.pdbx_seq_one_letter_code
_entity_poly.pdbx_strand_id
1 'polypeptide(L)'
;MFKLKAQMPKTTAHSQKGFTLTAKWQRGFTLIELLVVITIIGLLAIAILVGLDPVQQFAKVRDANRLSATSQLGHAMEAYGITNSSDYVNESATWITDLVNSGEIKAVPPSVNYSVVGIVACAVNVQNNYCYDATSFAGTEPWVIFARLEAKANTSRCGAGTLAWAVYSSANGRGGIVCAGAPVVGNNTFLP
;
A
#
# COMPACT_ATOMS: atom_id res chain seq x y z
N MET A 1 -9.28 -16.71 -90.83
CA MET A 1 -10.66 -17.21 -90.68
C MET A 1 -10.63 -18.48 -89.84
N PHE A 2 -10.76 -18.36 -88.51
CA PHE A 2 -10.85 -19.51 -87.61
C PHE A 2 -11.83 -19.16 -86.49
N LYS A 3 -13.06 -19.66 -86.59
CA LYS A 3 -14.04 -19.66 -85.49
C LYS A 3 -13.71 -20.85 -84.59
N LEU A 4 -13.22 -20.61 -83.37
CA LEU A 4 -13.17 -21.64 -82.34
C LEU A 4 -14.48 -21.57 -81.53
N LYS A 5 -15.31 -22.61 -81.66
CA LYS A 5 -16.49 -22.82 -80.83
C LYS A 5 -16.03 -23.11 -79.39
N ALA A 6 -16.45 -22.26 -78.45
CA ALA A 6 -16.35 -22.52 -77.03
C ALA A 6 -17.38 -23.59 -76.63
N GLN A 7 -16.91 -24.71 -76.07
CA GLN A 7 -17.77 -25.71 -75.42
C GLN A 7 -17.61 -25.55 -73.90
N MET A 8 -18.67 -25.13 -73.23
CA MET A 8 -18.72 -24.95 -71.77
C MET A 8 -18.92 -26.31 -71.07
N PRO A 9 -18.15 -26.64 -70.02
CA PRO A 9 -18.43 -27.79 -69.17
C PRO A 9 -19.58 -27.50 -68.20
N LYS A 10 -20.54 -28.42 -68.11
CA LYS A 10 -21.70 -28.34 -67.21
C LYS A 10 -21.25 -28.60 -65.77
N THR A 11 -21.38 -27.60 -64.91
CA THR A 11 -21.24 -27.75 -63.46
C THR A 11 -22.49 -28.42 -62.88
N THR A 12 -22.30 -29.52 -62.17
CA THR A 12 -23.34 -30.28 -61.46
C THR A 12 -23.77 -29.54 -60.20
N ALA A 13 -25.08 -29.34 -60.05
CA ALA A 13 -25.68 -28.70 -58.90
C ALA A 13 -25.64 -29.63 -57.67
N HIS A 14 -24.96 -29.20 -56.60
CA HIS A 14 -25.01 -29.87 -55.30
C HIS A 14 -26.22 -29.33 -54.51
N SER A 15 -27.23 -30.18 -54.32
CA SER A 15 -28.42 -29.90 -53.53
C SER A 15 -28.06 -29.83 -52.04
N GLN A 16 -28.05 -28.63 -51.46
CA GLN A 16 -27.90 -28.43 -50.02
C GLN A 16 -29.28 -28.56 -49.35
N LYS A 17 -29.46 -29.65 -48.60
CA LYS A 17 -30.62 -29.87 -47.74
C LYS A 17 -30.61 -28.81 -46.64
N GLY A 18 -31.66 -27.98 -46.59
CA GLY A 18 -31.80 -26.90 -45.63
C GLY A 18 -31.76 -27.39 -44.19
N PHE A 19 -30.88 -26.79 -43.40
CA PHE A 19 -30.79 -26.95 -41.95
C PHE A 19 -31.83 -26.02 -41.30
N THR A 20 -32.95 -26.59 -40.85
CA THR A 20 -34.02 -25.86 -40.16
C THR A 20 -33.61 -25.56 -38.70
N LEU A 21 -33.01 -24.39 -38.49
CA LEU A 21 -32.80 -23.79 -37.17
C LEU A 21 -34.16 -23.43 -36.53
N THR A 22 -34.64 -24.27 -35.62
CA THR A 22 -35.76 -23.92 -34.74
C THR A 22 -35.23 -22.96 -33.66
N ALA A 23 -35.34 -21.66 -33.90
CA ALA A 23 -34.99 -20.62 -32.94
C ALA A 23 -35.98 -20.65 -31.76
N LYS A 24 -35.53 -21.18 -30.62
CA LYS A 24 -36.25 -21.05 -29.35
C LYS A 24 -36.05 -19.63 -28.83
N TRP A 25 -37.08 -18.79 -28.96
CA TRP A 25 -37.07 -17.42 -28.44
C TRP A 25 -36.88 -17.47 -26.92
N GLN A 26 -35.66 -17.17 -26.47
CA GLN A 26 -35.40 -16.92 -25.06
C GLN A 26 -36.12 -15.62 -24.70
N ARG A 27 -37.00 -15.68 -23.69
CA ARG A 27 -37.67 -14.49 -23.16
C ARG A 27 -36.58 -13.53 -22.67
N GLY A 28 -36.40 -12.41 -23.37
CA GLY A 28 -35.49 -11.35 -22.96
C GLY A 28 -36.02 -10.66 -21.70
N PHE A 29 -35.09 -10.11 -20.92
CA PHE A 29 -35.42 -9.26 -19.77
C PHE A 29 -36.29 -8.09 -20.20
N THR A 30 -37.30 -7.77 -19.39
CA THR A 30 -38.10 -6.58 -19.62
C THR A 30 -37.31 -5.33 -19.24
N LEU A 31 -37.56 -4.22 -19.94
CA LEU A 31 -36.96 -2.91 -19.63
C LEU A 31 -37.25 -2.48 -18.18
N ILE A 32 -38.44 -2.84 -17.68
CA ILE A 32 -38.87 -2.53 -16.32
C ILE A 32 -38.13 -3.36 -15.27
N GLU A 33 -37.82 -4.63 -15.54
CA GLU A 33 -37.01 -5.45 -14.63
C GLU A 33 -35.62 -4.84 -14.44
N LEU A 34 -34.97 -4.41 -15.53
CA LEU A 34 -33.65 -3.81 -15.42
C LEU A 34 -33.72 -2.45 -14.71
N LEU A 35 -34.77 -1.65 -14.99
CA LEU A 35 -34.99 -0.36 -14.33
C LEU A 35 -35.16 -0.48 -12.81
N VAL A 36 -35.97 -1.42 -12.34
CA VAL A 36 -36.18 -1.62 -10.89
C VAL A 36 -34.92 -2.17 -10.22
N VAL A 37 -34.11 -2.97 -10.92
CA VAL A 37 -32.87 -3.51 -10.34
C VAL A 37 -31.83 -2.42 -10.13
N ILE A 38 -31.61 -1.55 -11.13
CA ILE A 38 -30.62 -0.47 -10.99
C ILE A 38 -31.04 0.56 -9.94
N THR A 39 -32.35 0.79 -9.74
CA THR A 39 -32.83 1.69 -8.69
C THR A 39 -32.61 1.11 -7.30
N ILE A 40 -32.88 -0.18 -7.10
CA ILE A 40 -32.62 -0.87 -5.83
C ILE A 40 -31.12 -0.93 -5.54
N ILE A 41 -30.28 -1.27 -6.52
CA ILE A 41 -28.83 -1.31 -6.35
C ILE A 41 -28.29 0.09 -6.00
N GLY A 42 -28.77 1.14 -6.69
CA GLY A 42 -28.39 2.52 -6.40
C GLY A 42 -28.74 2.94 -4.97
N LEU A 43 -29.95 2.60 -4.49
CA LEU A 43 -30.39 2.91 -3.14
C LEU A 43 -29.53 2.20 -2.07
N LEU A 44 -29.29 0.90 -2.25
CA LEU A 44 -28.49 0.11 -1.31
C LEU A 44 -27.03 0.58 -1.25
N ALA A 45 -26.45 0.97 -2.40
CA ALA A 45 -25.08 1.46 -2.46
C ALA A 45 -24.87 2.74 -1.63
N ILE A 46 -25.83 3.67 -1.66
CA ILE A 46 -25.77 4.91 -0.86
C ILE A 46 -25.81 4.57 0.64
N ALA A 47 -26.71 3.66 1.05
CA ALA A 47 -26.84 3.28 2.46
C ALA A 47 -25.55 2.65 3.04
N ILE A 48 -24.85 1.84 2.25
CA ILE A 48 -23.59 1.20 2.67
C ILE A 48 -22.47 2.23 2.86
N LEU A 49 -22.37 3.22 1.97
CA LEU A 49 -21.31 4.25 2.04
C LEU A 49 -21.42 5.14 3.28
N VAL A 50 -22.62 5.35 3.82
CA VAL A 50 -22.81 6.11 5.07
C VAL A 50 -22.27 5.33 6.29
N GLY A 51 -22.21 3.99 6.21
CA GLY A 51 -21.74 3.14 7.31
C GLY A 51 -20.23 2.91 7.35
N LEU A 52 -19.52 3.19 6.25
CA LEU A 52 -18.07 3.01 6.16
C LEU A 52 -17.37 4.37 6.14
N ASP A 53 -16.32 4.51 6.93
CA ASP A 53 -15.40 5.65 6.81
C ASP A 53 -14.26 5.25 5.85
N PRO A 54 -14.35 5.58 4.54
CA PRO A 54 -13.33 5.18 3.56
C PRO A 54 -11.97 5.79 3.89
N VAL A 55 -11.95 6.99 4.48
CA VAL A 55 -10.71 7.67 4.86
C VAL A 55 -9.95 6.83 5.89
N GLN A 56 -10.65 6.27 6.87
CA GLN A 56 -10.05 5.42 7.89
C GLN A 56 -9.63 4.06 7.36
N GLN A 57 -10.32 3.51 6.36
CA GLN A 57 -9.87 2.27 5.71
C GLN A 57 -8.55 2.46 4.96
N PHE A 58 -8.43 3.54 4.17
CA PHE A 58 -7.18 3.85 3.50
C PHE A 58 -6.06 4.20 4.50
N ALA A 59 -6.39 4.88 5.60
CA ALA A 59 -5.44 5.15 6.68
C ALA A 59 -4.85 3.86 7.28
N LYS A 60 -5.67 2.82 7.49
CA LYS A 60 -5.18 1.51 7.99
C LYS A 60 -4.18 0.87 7.04
N VAL A 61 -4.43 0.93 5.74
CA VAL A 61 -3.51 0.41 4.72
C VAL A 61 -2.19 1.19 4.73
N ARG A 62 -2.25 2.52 4.81
CA ARG A 62 -1.03 3.35 4.91
C ARG A 62 -0.25 3.07 6.19
N ASP A 63 -0.93 2.91 7.31
CA ASP A 63 -0.30 2.55 8.59
C ASP A 63 0.36 1.16 8.56
N ALA A 64 -0.25 0.17 7.89
CA ALA A 64 0.38 -1.13 7.68
C ALA A 64 1.66 -1.01 6.84
N ASN A 65 1.64 -0.17 5.79
CA ASN A 65 2.84 0.10 4.99
C ASN A 65 3.92 0.83 5.81
N ARG A 66 3.55 1.78 6.67
CA ARG A 66 4.50 2.45 7.59
C ARG A 66 5.16 1.46 8.53
N LEU A 67 4.38 0.57 9.15
CA LEU A 67 4.91 -0.43 10.07
C LEU A 67 5.89 -1.38 9.39
N SER A 68 5.55 -1.84 8.18
CA SER A 68 6.43 -2.67 7.36
C SER A 68 7.70 -1.92 6.97
N ALA A 69 7.57 -0.69 6.45
CA ALA A 69 8.72 0.11 6.01
C ALA A 69 9.64 0.49 7.17
N THR A 70 9.11 0.92 8.31
CA THR A 70 9.90 1.20 9.52
C THR A 70 10.64 -0.05 9.99
N SER A 71 10.02 -1.23 9.93
CA SER A 71 10.71 -2.48 10.30
C SER A 71 11.79 -2.86 9.30
N GLN A 72 11.54 -2.71 8.00
CA GLN A 72 12.54 -2.93 6.96
C GLN A 72 13.74 -1.99 7.10
N LEU A 73 13.49 -0.71 7.35
CA LEU A 73 14.54 0.29 7.59
C LEU A 73 15.33 -0.06 8.87
N GLY A 74 14.66 -0.52 9.93
CA GLY A 74 15.30 -1.00 11.14
C GLY A 74 16.25 -2.18 10.89
N HIS A 75 15.78 -3.21 10.18
CA HIS A 75 16.63 -4.36 9.84
C HIS A 75 17.81 -3.97 8.94
N ALA A 76 17.62 -3.04 8.01
CA ALA A 76 18.70 -2.53 7.17
C ALA A 76 19.74 -1.74 7.99
N MET A 77 19.30 -0.95 8.95
CA MET A 77 20.18 -0.25 9.87
C MET A 77 20.97 -1.23 10.76
N GLU A 78 20.34 -2.32 11.23
CA GLU A 78 21.08 -3.37 11.94
C GLU A 78 22.11 -4.06 11.05
N ALA A 79 21.77 -4.36 9.80
CA ALA A 79 22.70 -4.92 8.82
C ALA A 79 23.89 -3.98 8.56
N TYR A 80 23.62 -2.68 8.42
CA TYR A 80 24.65 -1.65 8.32
C TYR A 80 25.62 -1.67 9.51
N GLY A 81 25.07 -1.77 10.74
CA GLY A 81 25.90 -1.85 11.94
C GLY A 81 26.78 -3.08 11.97
N ILE A 82 26.32 -4.22 11.45
CA ILE A 82 27.13 -5.45 11.37
C ILE A 82 28.30 -5.25 10.39
N THR A 83 28.10 -4.57 9.27
CA THR A 83 29.14 -4.34 8.25
C THR A 83 30.11 -3.21 8.63
N ASN A 84 29.68 -2.27 9.48
CA ASN A 84 30.46 -1.08 9.85
C ASN A 84 30.92 -1.07 11.33
N SER A 85 31.20 -2.25 11.91
CA SER A 85 31.76 -2.35 13.28
C SER A 85 30.90 -1.68 14.37
N SER A 86 29.58 -1.82 14.27
CA SER A 86 28.58 -1.17 15.14
C SER A 86 28.59 0.36 15.08
N ASP A 87 29.07 0.91 13.95
CA ASP A 87 28.82 2.29 13.53
C ASP A 87 27.54 2.33 12.69
N TYR A 88 26.71 3.34 12.92
CA TYR A 88 25.40 3.49 12.27
C TYR A 88 25.42 4.75 11.41
N VAL A 89 24.48 4.84 10.44
CA VAL A 89 24.43 6.05 9.61
C VAL A 89 24.18 7.28 10.46
N ASN A 90 24.87 8.36 10.11
CA ASN A 90 24.80 9.60 10.86
C ASN A 90 23.41 10.24 10.78
N GLU A 91 23.04 10.95 11.84
CA GLU A 91 21.85 11.77 11.84
C GLU A 91 21.89 12.82 10.72
N SER A 92 21.02 12.65 9.73
CA SER A 92 20.95 13.55 8.58
C SER A 92 19.57 13.51 7.93
N ALA A 93 19.25 14.47 7.06
CA ALA A 93 18.04 14.43 6.22
C ALA A 93 18.14 13.41 5.07
N THR A 94 19.24 12.65 4.99
CA THR A 94 19.55 11.69 3.92
C THR A 94 19.95 10.31 4.44
N TRP A 95 19.71 10.00 5.71
CA TRP A 95 20.14 8.75 6.36
C TRP A 95 19.66 7.47 5.65
N ILE A 96 18.48 7.48 5.02
CA ILE A 96 17.99 6.34 4.22
C ILE A 96 18.77 6.24 2.90
N THR A 97 19.15 7.38 2.30
CA THR A 97 20.00 7.38 1.11
C THR A 97 21.37 6.79 1.44
N ASP A 98 21.90 7.04 2.63
CA ASP A 98 23.17 6.45 3.07
C ASP A 98 23.07 4.91 3.16
N LEU A 99 21.95 4.37 3.67
CA LEU A 99 21.65 2.93 3.65
C LEU A 99 21.51 2.35 2.23
N VAL A 100 21.00 3.13 1.28
CA VAL A 100 20.95 2.72 -0.14
C VAL A 100 22.36 2.69 -0.72
N ASN A 101 23.17 3.71 -0.46
CA ASN A 101 24.53 3.83 -0.97
C ASN A 101 25.45 2.73 -0.43
N SER A 102 25.25 2.30 0.81
CA SER A 102 25.94 1.16 1.41
C SER A 102 25.41 -0.20 0.93
N GLY A 103 24.29 -0.23 0.20
CA GLY A 103 23.71 -1.44 -0.39
C GLY A 103 22.81 -2.25 0.56
N GLU A 104 22.46 -1.71 1.73
CA GLU A 104 21.64 -2.41 2.74
C GLU A 104 20.16 -2.46 2.34
N ILE A 105 19.71 -1.49 1.53
CA ILE A 105 18.40 -1.49 0.89
C ILE A 105 18.51 -1.08 -0.58
N LYS A 106 17.57 -1.56 -1.42
CA LYS A 106 17.61 -1.32 -2.87
C LYS A 106 17.19 0.08 -3.29
N ALA A 107 16.31 0.71 -2.52
CA ALA A 107 15.77 2.03 -2.82
C ALA A 107 15.18 2.66 -1.56
N VAL A 108 15.16 4.00 -1.54
CA VAL A 108 14.46 4.76 -0.50
C VAL A 108 12.95 4.48 -0.60
N PRO A 109 12.26 4.09 0.49
CA PRO A 109 10.82 3.93 0.48
C PRO A 109 10.11 5.23 0.05
N PRO A 110 8.97 5.14 -0.64
CA PRO A 110 8.23 6.34 -1.04
C PRO A 110 7.79 7.15 0.18
N SER A 111 7.66 8.47 -0.02
CA SER A 111 7.25 9.39 1.03
C SER A 111 5.90 8.98 1.63
N VAL A 112 5.85 8.98 2.96
CA VAL A 112 4.64 8.69 3.69
C VAL A 112 3.70 9.88 3.60
N ASN A 113 2.53 9.69 2.98
CA ASN A 113 1.51 10.74 2.92
C ASN A 113 0.55 10.66 4.12
N TYR A 114 0.12 11.82 4.64
CA TYR A 114 -0.82 11.95 5.75
C TYR A 114 -2.09 12.63 5.24
N SER A 115 -3.21 11.91 5.27
CA SER A 115 -4.49 12.39 4.73
C SER A 115 -5.56 12.63 5.79
N VAL A 116 -5.30 12.22 7.04
CA VAL A 116 -6.19 12.49 8.19
C VAL A 116 -5.85 13.84 8.80
N VAL A 117 -6.85 14.71 8.94
CA VAL A 117 -6.70 16.06 9.52
C VAL A 117 -6.17 16.00 10.96
N GLY A 118 -5.23 16.89 11.29
CA GLY A 118 -4.63 16.98 12.62
C GLY A 118 -3.51 15.97 12.90
N ILE A 119 -3.18 15.10 11.94
CA ILE A 119 -2.00 14.24 12.02
C ILE A 119 -0.85 14.91 11.26
N VAL A 120 0.23 15.19 11.98
CA VAL A 120 1.45 15.80 11.43
C VAL A 120 2.57 14.77 11.42
N ALA A 121 3.42 14.82 10.40
CA ALA A 121 4.61 13.98 10.29
C ALA A 121 5.58 14.20 11.45
N CYS A 122 6.53 13.28 11.60
CA CYS A 122 7.66 13.45 12.50
C CYS A 122 8.61 14.57 12.00
N ALA A 123 9.47 15.09 12.88
CA ALA A 123 10.29 16.28 12.60
C ALA A 123 11.81 16.11 12.87
N VAL A 124 12.27 14.91 13.23
CA VAL A 124 13.67 14.65 13.61
C VAL A 124 14.38 13.88 12.49
N ASN A 125 15.47 14.43 11.94
CA ASN A 125 16.26 13.84 10.85
C ASN A 125 15.39 13.19 9.75
N VAL A 126 14.48 14.01 9.21
CA VAL A 126 13.39 13.54 8.36
C VAL A 126 13.90 13.19 6.97
N GLN A 127 13.59 11.98 6.50
CA GLN A 127 13.66 11.63 5.09
C GLN A 127 12.39 10.89 4.69
N ASN A 128 11.68 11.40 3.66
CA ASN A 128 10.44 10.79 3.17
C ASN A 128 9.38 10.56 4.27
N ASN A 129 9.36 11.45 5.28
CA ASN A 129 8.51 11.39 6.47
C ASN A 129 8.74 10.18 7.40
N TYR A 130 9.89 9.51 7.26
CA TYR A 130 10.48 8.67 8.29
C TYR A 130 11.52 9.48 9.05
N CYS A 131 11.57 9.29 10.35
CA CYS A 131 12.48 9.97 11.24
C CYS A 131 13.45 8.99 11.88
N TYR A 132 14.61 9.53 12.20
CA TYR A 132 15.72 8.81 12.77
C TYR A 132 16.31 9.64 13.90
N ASP A 133 16.65 9.00 15.00
CA ASP A 133 17.28 9.63 16.16
C ASP A 133 18.28 8.62 16.74
N ALA A 134 19.46 9.07 17.11
CA ALA A 134 20.57 8.30 17.62
C ALA A 134 21.40 9.11 18.61
N THR A 135 21.90 8.47 19.65
CA THR A 135 22.87 9.12 20.53
C THR A 135 24.27 9.04 19.87
N SER A 136 24.99 10.16 19.91
CA SER A 136 26.06 10.55 18.97
C SER A 136 27.25 9.58 18.77
N PHE A 137 27.56 9.30 17.50
CA PHE A 137 28.87 9.20 16.80
C PHE A 137 30.08 8.41 17.37
N ALA A 138 29.94 7.50 18.33
CA ALA A 138 31.05 6.58 18.66
C ALA A 138 30.60 5.26 19.32
N GLY A 139 30.03 4.35 18.52
CA GLY A 139 29.97 2.91 18.81
C GLY A 139 28.84 2.43 19.74
N THR A 140 28.12 1.39 19.32
CA THR A 140 27.12 0.62 20.13
C THR A 140 26.00 1.45 20.74
N GLU A 141 25.77 2.65 20.23
CA GLU A 141 24.75 3.54 20.77
C GLU A 141 23.37 3.13 20.23
N PRO A 142 22.33 3.12 21.09
CA PRO A 142 20.98 2.85 20.65
C PRO A 142 20.51 3.91 19.65
N TRP A 143 19.58 3.52 18.80
CA TRP A 143 18.96 4.38 17.80
C TRP A 143 17.50 3.97 17.62
N VAL A 144 16.72 4.87 17.04
CA VAL A 144 15.30 4.66 16.81
C VAL A 144 14.89 5.21 15.44
N ILE A 145 14.12 4.42 14.70
CA ILE A 145 13.48 4.84 13.45
C ILE A 145 11.98 4.86 13.69
N PHE A 146 11.32 5.94 13.28
CA PHE A 146 9.89 6.07 13.53
C PHE A 146 9.14 6.89 12.48
N ALA A 147 7.85 6.58 12.35
CA ALA A 147 6.90 7.32 11.52
C ALA A 147 5.56 7.45 12.24
N ARG A 148 4.86 8.56 12.00
CA ARG A 148 3.58 8.84 12.64
C ARG A 148 2.51 7.92 12.07
N LEU A 149 1.63 7.37 12.92
CA LEU A 149 0.44 6.63 12.48
C LEU A 149 -0.78 7.57 12.41
N GLU A 150 -1.68 7.34 11.45
CA GLU A 150 -2.83 8.23 11.21
C GLU A 150 -4.20 7.53 11.37
N ALA A 151 -4.26 6.21 11.29
CA ALA A 151 -5.53 5.50 11.37
C ALA A 151 -6.10 5.59 12.78
N LYS A 152 -7.40 5.86 12.88
CA LYS A 152 -8.13 5.90 14.15
C LYS A 152 -7.95 4.61 14.96
N ALA A 153 -7.84 3.46 14.29
CA ALA A 153 -7.60 2.17 14.94
C ALA A 153 -6.26 2.07 15.70
N ASN A 154 -5.28 2.90 15.34
CA ASN A 154 -3.99 2.99 16.02
C ASN A 154 -3.97 4.17 16.99
N THR A 155 -4.45 5.34 16.57
CA THR A 155 -4.43 6.55 17.40
C THR A 155 -5.37 6.44 18.60
N SER A 156 -6.49 5.72 18.49
CA SER A 156 -7.42 5.49 19.62
C SER A 156 -6.88 4.53 20.67
N ARG A 157 -5.76 3.85 20.42
CA ARG A 157 -5.10 2.96 21.39
C ARG A 157 -4.20 3.75 22.34
N CYS A 158 -3.85 4.98 21.99
CA CYS A 158 -2.99 5.85 22.78
C CYS A 158 -3.83 6.74 23.71
N GLY A 159 -3.34 6.93 24.94
CA GLY A 159 -3.96 7.79 25.94
C GLY A 159 -3.83 9.28 25.60
N ALA A 160 -4.55 10.13 26.32
CA ALA A 160 -4.51 11.58 26.13
C ALA A 160 -3.07 12.12 26.21
N GLY A 161 -2.72 13.03 25.29
CA GLY A 161 -1.38 13.63 25.22
C GLY A 161 -0.30 12.74 24.59
N THR A 162 -0.62 11.50 24.22
CA THR A 162 0.31 10.61 23.52
C THR A 162 -0.11 10.38 22.07
N LEU A 163 0.89 10.11 21.25
CA LEU A 163 0.80 10.04 19.80
C LEU A 163 1.18 8.59 19.39
N ALA A 164 0.44 7.98 18.45
CA ALA A 164 0.74 6.64 17.93
C ALA A 164 1.83 6.64 16.85
N TRP A 165 2.87 5.83 17.03
CA TRP A 165 4.04 5.78 16.14
C TRP A 165 4.30 4.35 15.69
N ALA A 166 4.65 4.15 14.41
CA ALA A 166 5.39 2.98 13.99
C ALA A 166 6.84 3.21 14.37
N VAL A 167 7.42 2.30 15.14
CA VAL A 167 8.76 2.46 15.70
C VAL A 167 9.54 1.17 15.48
N TYR A 168 10.82 1.31 15.17
CA TYR A 168 11.84 0.27 15.34
C TYR A 168 12.92 0.83 16.26
N SER A 169 13.17 0.15 17.38
CA SER A 169 14.19 0.54 18.35
C SER A 169 15.26 -0.54 18.41
N SER A 170 16.53 -0.15 18.24
CA SER A 170 17.66 -1.08 18.40
C SER A 170 17.89 -1.48 19.85
N ALA A 171 17.56 -0.61 20.81
CA ALA A 171 17.61 -0.96 22.24
C ALA A 171 16.64 -2.10 22.59
N ASN A 172 15.53 -2.21 21.87
CA ASN A 172 14.56 -3.28 22.05
C ASN A 172 14.71 -4.43 21.04
N GLY A 173 15.54 -4.25 19.99
CA GLY A 173 15.72 -5.22 18.91
C GLY A 173 14.43 -5.56 18.16
N ARG A 174 13.44 -4.65 18.14
CA ARG A 174 12.13 -4.92 17.54
C ARG A 174 11.42 -3.68 17.01
N GLY A 175 10.55 -3.95 16.03
CA GLY A 175 9.54 -3.03 15.53
C GLY A 175 8.17 -3.21 16.19
N GLY A 176 7.34 -2.18 16.10
CA GLY A 176 5.96 -2.23 16.57
C GLY A 176 5.31 -0.85 16.68
N ILE A 177 4.15 -0.82 17.33
CA ILE A 177 3.43 0.43 17.60
C ILE A 177 3.79 0.93 18.99
N VAL A 178 4.12 2.21 19.12
CA VAL A 178 4.43 2.86 20.40
C VAL A 178 3.52 4.08 20.59
N CYS A 179 3.05 4.28 21.83
CA CYS A 179 2.36 5.50 22.22
C CYS A 179 3.30 6.39 23.03
N ALA A 180 3.71 7.53 22.47
CA ALA A 180 4.65 8.46 23.10
C ALA A 180 4.43 9.89 22.57
N GLY A 181 4.97 10.93 23.22
CA GLY A 181 4.96 12.29 22.66
C GLY A 181 5.77 12.36 21.36
N ALA A 182 7.03 11.93 21.43
CA ALA A 182 7.86 11.51 20.30
C ALA A 182 8.67 10.29 20.77
N PRO A 183 8.89 9.27 19.92
CA PRO A 183 9.82 8.19 20.24
C PRO A 183 11.22 8.76 20.44
N VAL A 184 11.91 8.27 21.46
CA VAL A 184 13.28 8.66 21.78
C VAL A 184 14.17 7.43 21.72
N VAL A 185 15.46 7.68 21.59
CA VAL A 185 16.49 6.66 21.67
C VAL A 185 16.39 5.89 22.99
N GLY A 186 16.58 4.57 22.92
CA GLY A 186 16.53 3.67 24.08
C GLY A 186 15.26 2.82 24.13
N ASN A 187 14.91 2.38 25.34
CA ASN A 187 13.80 1.46 25.53
C ASN A 187 12.45 2.15 25.31
N ASN A 188 11.68 1.62 24.38
CA ASN A 188 10.33 2.07 24.04
C ASN A 188 9.29 1.03 24.51
N THR A 189 8.11 1.51 24.93
CA THR A 189 7.01 0.63 25.37
C THR A 189 6.10 0.32 24.18
N PHE A 190 6.23 -0.89 23.64
CA PHE A 190 5.44 -1.35 22.51
C PHE A 190 4.05 -1.81 22.94
N LEU A 191 3.05 -1.43 22.16
CA LEU A 191 1.71 -1.99 22.28
C LEU A 191 1.72 -3.47 21.85
N PRO A 192 0.86 -4.30 22.46
CA PRO A 192 0.67 -5.69 22.06
C PRO A 192 0.06 -5.81 20.66
#